data_AF-A0A2V6CZX2-F1
#
_entry.id   AF-A0A2V6CZX2-F1
#
_cell.length_a   1.000
_cell.length_b   1.000
_cell.length_c   1.000
_cell.angle_alpha   90.00
_cell.angle_beta   90.00
_cell.angle_gamma   90.00
#
_symmetry.space_group_name_H-M   'P 1'
#
loop_
_entity.id
_entity.type
_entity.pdbx_description
1 polymer ?
#
loop_
_entity_poly.entity_id
_entity_poly.type
_entity_poly.pdbx_seq_one_letter_code
_entity_poly.pdbx_strand_id
1 'polypeptide(L)'
;MNFAVNGGGPDSNGLSFNGAAADGDTVVIPPGTASWTSALFISHGITLQGQTVITGDHTTSPNMTATDYTIIQDDVPRNVRGGVLISDEGLTATQSVRITGLTLQYGVSVTDFDQTGVLRLAGTSPSFRIDHCHFNQLYGYAVLAAGWLYGVIDHCVFDIRDAGGAINVWHSTWGNQVQGWGSWAEPAYFGSEKFVFVEDNIANNLGFRPGIAFCGGTFGGRYVFRYNISNDGTTWPHGTEDAIYRGIRAAEIYNNAYFSSRTLIKGGECRGGTMLLHDNTYTGQYSGSMEPIPIRLFQSAGGA
;
A
#
# COMPACT_ATOMS: atom_id res chain seq x y z
N MET A 1 29.35 6.89 -0.45
CA MET A 1 28.92 8.00 -1.32
C MET A 1 28.68 9.21 -0.44
N ASN A 2 29.24 10.37 -0.78
CA ASN A 2 28.96 11.60 -0.05
C ASN A 2 27.63 12.18 -0.56
N PHE A 3 26.62 12.20 0.30
CA PHE A 3 25.31 12.80 0.00
C PHE A 3 25.40 14.32 0.23
N ALA A 4 25.16 15.11 -0.81
CA ALA A 4 25.21 16.58 -0.77
C ALA A 4 23.85 17.18 -0.34
N VAL A 5 23.90 18.32 0.34
CA VAL A 5 22.80 18.91 1.10
C VAL A 5 22.01 19.94 0.28
N ASN A 6 20.72 19.65 0.11
CA ASN A 6 19.59 20.44 0.61
C ASN A 6 18.61 19.41 1.22
N GLY A 7 18.94 18.92 2.42
CA GLY A 7 18.35 17.72 3.03
C GLY A 7 19.16 16.47 2.70
N GLY A 8 20.19 16.17 3.50
CA GLY A 8 21.03 14.98 3.30
C GLY A 8 20.22 13.69 3.36
N GLY A 9 20.42 12.81 2.36
CA GLY A 9 19.84 11.46 2.35
C GLY A 9 20.27 10.60 3.54
N PRO A 10 19.54 9.52 3.84
CA PRO A 10 19.99 8.53 4.81
C PRO A 10 21.36 7.97 4.41
N ASP A 11 22.17 7.60 5.40
CA ASP A 11 23.43 6.88 5.15
C ASP A 11 23.19 5.57 4.37
N SER A 12 24.27 4.93 3.92
CA SER A 12 24.16 3.66 3.19
C SER A 12 23.53 2.53 4.00
N ASN A 13 23.36 2.71 5.32
CA ASN A 13 22.84 1.69 6.23
C ASN A 13 21.38 1.95 6.62
N GLY A 14 20.77 3.06 6.18
CA GLY A 14 19.39 3.44 6.50
C GLY A 14 19.18 4.10 7.88
N LEU A 15 20.23 4.36 8.67
CA LEU A 15 20.09 4.65 10.11
C LEU A 15 19.88 6.11 10.48
N SER A 16 20.33 7.04 9.64
CA SER A 16 20.20 8.46 9.97
C SER A 16 20.18 9.31 8.72
N PHE A 17 19.19 10.19 8.62
CA PHE A 17 19.38 11.46 7.95
C PHE A 17 20.54 12.15 8.67
N ASN A 18 21.42 12.87 7.98
CA ASN A 18 22.57 13.57 8.59
C ASN A 18 22.15 14.77 9.51
N GLY A 19 21.11 14.61 10.34
CA GLY A 19 20.79 15.41 11.51
C GLY A 19 20.06 16.72 11.26
N ALA A 20 19.52 16.98 10.07
CA ALA A 20 19.03 18.32 9.70
C ALA A 20 17.57 18.40 9.19
N ALA A 21 16.87 17.28 9.01
CA ALA A 21 15.53 17.33 8.44
C ALA A 21 14.51 17.83 9.48
N ALA A 22 13.71 18.81 9.10
CA ALA A 22 12.57 19.32 9.84
C ALA A 22 11.25 19.06 9.09
N ASP A 23 10.12 19.28 9.77
CA ASP A 23 8.81 19.20 9.12
C ASP A 23 8.77 20.16 7.91
N GLY A 24 8.34 19.64 6.75
CA GLY A 24 8.29 20.35 5.47
C GLY A 24 9.53 20.13 4.58
N ASP A 25 10.61 19.54 5.08
CA ASP A 25 11.81 19.33 4.28
C ASP A 25 11.62 18.24 3.22
N THR A 26 12.41 18.35 2.15
CA THR A 26 12.59 17.29 1.17
C THR A 26 13.98 16.67 1.33
N VAL A 27 14.03 15.38 1.59
CA VAL A 27 15.25 14.59 1.61
C VAL A 27 15.39 13.87 0.29
N VAL A 28 16.43 14.23 -0.48
CA VAL A 28 16.67 13.64 -1.80
C VAL A 28 17.69 12.51 -1.70
N ILE A 29 17.31 11.33 -2.19
CA ILE A 29 18.20 10.20 -2.42
C ILE A 29 18.65 10.24 -3.89
N PRO A 30 19.96 10.30 -4.17
CA PRO A 30 20.44 10.34 -5.55
C PRO A 30 20.17 9.03 -6.30
N PRO A 31 20.31 9.03 -7.63
CA PRO A 31 20.31 7.78 -8.40
C PRO A 31 21.44 6.84 -7.95
N GLY A 32 21.18 5.55 -8.01
CA GLY A 32 22.11 4.49 -7.64
C GLY A 32 21.41 3.36 -6.89
N THR A 33 22.21 2.36 -6.51
CA THR A 33 21.75 1.24 -5.70
C THR A 33 22.45 1.30 -4.33
N ALA A 34 21.67 1.17 -3.27
CA ALA A 34 22.17 1.06 -1.90
C ALA A 34 21.50 -0.12 -1.17
N SER A 35 22.29 -0.93 -0.48
CA SER A 35 21.80 -1.98 0.42
C SER A 35 21.66 -1.42 1.82
N TRP A 36 20.43 -1.32 2.32
CA TRP A 36 20.18 -0.89 3.70
C TRP A 36 20.13 -2.10 4.61
N THR A 37 21.05 -2.14 5.56
CA THR A 37 21.12 -3.19 6.59
C THR A 37 20.40 -2.79 7.87
N SER A 38 19.75 -1.64 7.90
CA SER A 38 18.94 -1.18 9.03
C SER A 38 17.76 -0.33 8.56
N ALA A 39 16.74 -0.27 9.39
CA ALA A 39 15.53 0.47 9.11
C ALA A 39 15.75 1.99 9.18
N LEU A 40 15.09 2.73 8.29
CA LEU A 40 14.93 4.18 8.38
C LEU A 40 13.67 4.51 9.16
N PHE A 41 13.84 5.30 10.22
CA PHE A 41 12.73 5.84 11.01
C PHE A 41 12.53 7.34 10.73
N ILE A 42 11.34 7.69 10.26
CA ILE A 42 10.92 9.06 9.93
C ILE A 42 10.24 9.68 11.15
N SER A 43 10.87 10.70 11.73
CA SER A 43 10.35 11.45 12.90
C SER A 43 9.67 12.78 12.52
N HIS A 44 9.85 13.23 11.27
CA HIS A 44 9.37 14.52 10.77
C HIS A 44 8.45 14.35 9.57
N GLY A 45 7.53 15.31 9.37
CA GLY A 45 6.69 15.40 8.19
C GLY A 45 7.49 15.83 6.96
N ILE A 46 8.23 14.91 6.34
CA ILE A 46 9.13 15.18 5.21
C ILE A 46 8.64 14.58 3.90
N THR A 47 9.23 15.04 2.79
CA THR A 47 9.24 14.30 1.53
C THR A 47 10.54 13.51 1.40
N LEU A 48 10.48 12.18 1.38
CA LEU A 48 11.60 11.31 1.01
C LEU A 48 11.51 11.02 -0.49
N GLN A 49 12.46 11.55 -1.26
CA GLN A 49 12.40 11.55 -2.72
C GLN A 49 13.61 10.87 -3.35
N GLY A 50 13.38 9.80 -4.11
CA GLY A 50 14.36 9.29 -5.06
C GLY A 50 14.14 9.82 -6.47
N GLN A 51 14.77 9.18 -7.45
CA GLN A 51 14.71 9.55 -8.87
C GLN A 51 14.04 8.49 -9.75
N THR A 52 13.54 7.38 -9.20
CA THR A 52 12.78 6.37 -9.95
C THR A 52 11.56 7.01 -10.59
N VAL A 53 11.30 6.63 -11.85
CA VAL A 53 10.20 7.19 -12.65
C VAL A 53 9.21 6.09 -12.95
N ILE A 54 7.93 6.36 -12.69
CA ILE A 54 6.82 5.54 -13.18
C ILE A 54 6.25 6.24 -14.42
N THR A 55 6.01 5.48 -15.48
CA THR A 55 5.44 5.97 -16.75
C THR A 55 4.18 5.20 -17.10
N GLY A 56 3.21 5.88 -17.70
CA GLY A 56 1.87 5.33 -17.98
C GLY A 56 0.91 5.53 -16.81
N ASP A 57 -0.35 5.17 -16.99
CA ASP A 57 -1.44 5.23 -16.00
C ASP A 57 -2.38 4.02 -16.18
N HIS A 58 -3.45 3.95 -15.38
CA HIS A 58 -4.45 2.88 -15.45
C HIS A 58 -5.30 2.84 -16.74
N THR A 59 -5.19 3.83 -17.62
CA THR A 59 -5.95 3.96 -18.87
C THR A 59 -5.10 3.80 -20.14
N THR A 60 -3.78 4.00 -20.05
CA THR A 60 -2.85 3.94 -21.19
C THR A 60 -2.32 2.54 -21.48
N SER A 61 -1.98 2.25 -22.74
CA SER A 61 -1.29 1.03 -23.18
C SER A 61 0.09 1.36 -23.79
N PRO A 62 1.20 0.68 -23.39
CA PRO A 62 1.27 -0.26 -22.28
C PRO A 62 0.87 0.43 -20.97
N ASN A 63 0.34 -0.34 -20.03
CA ASN A 63 0.01 0.13 -18.69
C ASN A 63 1.26 0.70 -17.98
N MET A 64 1.17 1.00 -16.70
CA MET A 64 2.26 1.56 -15.90
C MET A 64 3.55 0.69 -15.89
N THR A 65 4.72 1.34 -16.03
CA THR A 65 6.04 0.71 -15.95
C THR A 65 7.02 1.56 -15.14
N ALA A 66 8.02 0.92 -14.51
CA ALA A 66 9.05 1.59 -13.71
C ALA A 66 10.39 1.69 -14.45
N THR A 67 11.04 2.85 -14.36
CA THR A 67 12.47 3.04 -14.65
C THR A 67 13.19 3.28 -13.33
N ASP A 68 13.90 2.25 -12.86
CA ASP A 68 14.53 2.23 -11.54
C ASP A 68 15.84 3.03 -11.53
N TYR A 69 15.78 4.26 -11.00
CA TYR A 69 16.96 5.12 -10.85
C TYR A 69 17.50 5.15 -9.42
N THR A 70 16.64 5.08 -8.41
CA THR A 70 17.03 5.06 -7.00
C THR A 70 16.55 3.77 -6.36
N ILE A 71 17.45 2.80 -6.23
CA ILE A 71 17.15 1.45 -5.74
C ILE A 71 17.67 1.29 -4.31
N ILE A 72 16.75 1.00 -3.39
CA ILE A 72 17.07 0.59 -2.03
C ILE A 72 16.82 -0.91 -1.92
N GLN A 73 17.90 -1.67 -1.70
CA GLN A 73 17.82 -3.09 -1.41
C GLN A 73 17.58 -3.30 0.08
N ASP A 74 16.53 -4.05 0.39
CA ASP A 74 16.13 -4.41 1.74
C ASP A 74 17.01 -5.55 2.28
N ASP A 75 18.10 -5.18 2.92
CA ASP A 75 19.04 -6.07 3.60
C ASP A 75 18.90 -5.98 5.14
N VAL A 76 17.79 -5.41 5.65
CA VAL A 76 17.52 -5.30 7.09
C VAL A 76 17.35 -6.70 7.67
N PRO A 77 18.21 -7.15 8.60
CA PRO A 77 18.12 -8.51 9.13
C PRO A 77 16.78 -8.74 9.85
N ARG A 78 16.00 -9.71 9.37
CA ARG A 78 14.74 -10.15 9.99
C ARG A 78 14.98 -11.48 10.69
N ASN A 79 15.38 -11.45 11.96
CA ASN A 79 15.55 -12.64 12.80
C ASN A 79 14.28 -13.01 13.59
N VAL A 80 13.23 -12.19 13.48
CA VAL A 80 11.88 -12.41 14.02
C VAL A 80 10.89 -11.53 13.24
N ARG A 81 9.60 -11.94 13.18
CA ARG A 81 8.52 -11.17 12.53
C ARG A 81 8.51 -9.70 12.99
N GLY A 82 8.47 -8.74 12.07
CA GLY A 82 8.31 -7.31 12.38
C GLY A 82 9.44 -6.37 11.96
N GLY A 83 10.30 -6.74 11.01
CA GLY A 83 11.37 -5.87 10.50
C GLY A 83 10.90 -4.99 9.34
N VAL A 84 10.89 -3.68 9.55
CA VAL A 84 10.57 -2.65 8.54
C VAL A 84 11.84 -2.17 7.85
N LEU A 85 11.76 -1.77 6.58
CA LEU A 85 12.83 -1.03 5.90
C LEU A 85 12.66 0.48 6.13
N ILE A 86 11.43 0.96 6.01
CA ILE A 86 11.05 2.35 6.28
C ILE A 86 9.86 2.32 7.24
N SER A 87 9.96 3.05 8.34
CA SER A 87 8.84 3.28 9.25
C SER A 87 8.81 4.72 9.73
N ASP A 88 7.70 5.15 10.31
CA ASP A 88 7.67 6.38 11.12
C ASP A 88 7.89 6.09 12.62
N GLU A 89 8.18 7.15 13.37
CA GLU A 89 8.23 7.16 14.85
C GLU A 89 6.91 7.60 15.51
N GLY A 90 5.79 7.47 14.79
CA GLY A 90 4.48 7.93 15.24
C GLY A 90 4.15 9.34 14.73
N LEU A 91 3.89 9.46 13.42
CA LEU A 91 3.48 10.72 12.80
C LEU A 91 2.31 11.34 13.56
N THR A 92 2.38 12.64 13.78
CA THR A 92 1.33 13.38 14.48
C THR A 92 0.32 13.98 13.50
N ALA A 93 -0.82 14.44 14.03
CA ALA A 93 -1.88 15.05 13.23
C ALA A 93 -1.46 16.34 12.47
N THR A 94 -0.32 16.94 12.84
CA THR A 94 0.23 18.13 12.19
C THR A 94 1.30 17.82 11.15
N GLN A 95 1.73 16.57 11.05
CA GLN A 95 2.79 16.15 10.13
C GLN A 95 2.18 15.50 8.89
N SER A 96 2.84 15.68 7.75
CA SER A 96 2.51 14.99 6.51
C SER A 96 3.78 14.42 5.90
N VAL A 97 3.78 13.15 5.54
CA VAL A 97 4.91 12.48 4.89
C VAL A 97 4.58 12.15 3.46
N ARG A 98 5.54 12.39 2.56
CA ARG A 98 5.51 11.89 1.19
C ARG A 98 6.70 10.98 0.93
N ILE A 99 6.47 9.80 0.37
CA ILE A 99 7.55 8.91 -0.10
C ILE A 99 7.37 8.74 -1.59
N THR A 100 8.38 9.17 -2.37
CA THR A 100 8.24 9.23 -3.82
C THR A 100 9.51 8.91 -4.59
N GLY A 101 9.37 8.37 -5.80
CA GLY A 101 10.49 8.15 -6.71
C GLY A 101 11.51 7.12 -6.19
N LEU A 102 11.09 6.16 -5.37
CA LEU A 102 11.97 5.10 -4.87
C LEU A 102 11.62 3.76 -5.48
N THR A 103 12.65 2.97 -5.77
CA THR A 103 12.53 1.52 -5.96
C THR A 103 12.93 0.83 -4.68
N LEU A 104 12.00 0.13 -4.04
CA LEU A 104 12.27 -0.73 -2.89
C LEU A 104 12.32 -2.18 -3.38
N GLN A 105 13.48 -2.81 -3.29
CA GLN A 105 13.72 -4.14 -3.84
C GLN A 105 14.21 -5.10 -2.74
N TYR A 106 13.98 -6.40 -2.90
CA TYR A 106 14.60 -7.40 -2.03
C TYR A 106 16.14 -7.26 -1.99
N GLY A 107 16.69 -7.42 -0.79
CA GLY A 107 18.12 -7.66 -0.58
C GLY A 107 18.46 -9.15 -0.57
N VAL A 108 19.73 -9.44 -0.28
CA VAL A 108 20.28 -10.81 -0.19
C VAL A 108 20.20 -11.39 1.23
N SER A 109 20.06 -10.53 2.23
CA SER A 109 20.12 -10.90 3.65
C SER A 109 18.75 -11.28 4.23
N VAL A 110 17.68 -10.97 3.51
CA VAL A 110 16.30 -11.23 3.93
C VAL A 110 15.78 -12.47 3.23
N THR A 111 15.23 -13.40 3.98
CA THR A 111 14.50 -14.55 3.43
C THR A 111 13.11 -14.73 4.02
N ASP A 112 12.79 -14.00 5.09
CA ASP A 112 11.58 -14.20 5.86
C ASP A 112 10.52 -13.15 5.53
N PHE A 113 9.27 -13.61 5.42
CA PHE A 113 8.13 -12.77 5.09
C PHE A 113 7.74 -11.82 6.25
N ASP A 114 7.70 -10.52 5.98
CA ASP A 114 7.20 -9.52 6.90
C ASP A 114 5.70 -9.23 6.73
N GLN A 115 4.94 -9.53 7.79
CA GLN A 115 3.50 -9.24 7.86
C GLN A 115 3.20 -7.79 8.25
N THR A 116 4.19 -7.01 8.67
CA THR A 116 4.02 -5.64 9.17
C THR A 116 4.35 -4.55 8.16
N GLY A 117 4.64 -4.93 6.92
CA GLY A 117 4.93 -3.99 5.83
C GLY A 117 6.41 -3.58 5.78
N VAL A 118 7.03 -3.70 4.61
CA VAL A 118 8.40 -3.22 4.39
C VAL A 118 8.47 -1.70 4.53
N LEU A 119 7.48 -1.00 4.00
CA LEU A 119 7.22 0.41 4.28
C LEU A 119 5.98 0.49 5.17
N ARG A 120 6.13 0.96 6.41
CA ARG A 120 5.03 1.07 7.37
C ARG A 120 4.85 2.50 7.86
N LEU A 121 3.64 3.03 7.77
CA LEU A 121 3.25 4.26 8.46
C LEU A 121 2.21 3.92 9.52
N ALA A 122 2.31 4.39 10.77
CA ALA A 122 1.45 3.94 11.88
C ALA A 122 0.99 5.04 12.87
N GLY A 123 1.23 6.32 12.56
CA GLY A 123 0.85 7.47 13.38
C GLY A 123 -0.64 7.87 13.32
N THR A 124 -0.90 9.16 13.56
CA THR A 124 -2.22 9.84 13.59
C THR A 124 -2.35 10.93 12.52
N SER A 125 -1.41 10.98 11.58
CA SER A 125 -1.39 11.96 10.49
C SER A 125 -2.61 11.80 9.58
N PRO A 126 -3.38 12.89 9.32
CA PRO A 126 -4.51 12.87 8.39
C PRO A 126 -4.08 13.02 6.92
N SER A 127 -2.79 13.02 6.62
CA SER A 127 -2.29 13.22 5.25
C SER A 127 -0.91 12.60 5.08
N PHE A 128 -0.84 11.43 4.48
CA PHE A 128 0.39 10.91 3.87
C PHE A 128 0.20 10.71 2.36
N ARG A 129 1.32 10.63 1.64
CA ARG A 129 1.34 10.20 0.24
C ARG A 129 2.48 9.22 -0.04
N ILE A 130 2.20 8.14 -0.75
CA ILE A 130 3.21 7.22 -1.28
C ILE A 130 2.97 7.15 -2.78
N ASP A 131 3.88 7.69 -3.58
CA ASP A 131 3.62 7.86 -5.01
C ASP A 131 4.84 7.71 -5.90
N HIS A 132 4.65 7.31 -7.16
CA HIS A 132 5.76 7.11 -8.12
C HIS A 132 6.85 6.16 -7.58
N CYS A 133 6.47 5.16 -6.79
CA CYS A 133 7.39 4.16 -6.25
C CYS A 133 7.26 2.82 -6.99
N HIS A 134 8.35 2.06 -7.00
CA HIS A 134 8.36 0.67 -7.47
C HIS A 134 8.70 -0.26 -6.30
N PHE A 135 7.78 -1.16 -5.97
CA PHE A 135 7.98 -2.19 -4.96
C PHE A 135 8.28 -3.52 -5.65
N ASN A 136 9.56 -3.86 -5.74
CA ASN A 136 10.06 -4.97 -6.53
C ASN A 136 10.38 -6.18 -5.67
N GLN A 137 9.43 -7.11 -5.65
CA GLN A 137 9.54 -8.45 -5.08
C GLN A 137 10.03 -8.40 -3.63
N LEU A 138 9.39 -7.65 -2.76
CA LEU A 138 9.78 -7.58 -1.35
C LEU A 138 9.39 -8.85 -0.58
N TYR A 139 10.13 -9.20 0.47
CA TYR A 139 9.78 -10.28 1.40
C TYR A 139 8.78 -9.79 2.46
N GLY A 140 7.57 -9.41 2.04
CA GLY A 140 6.54 -8.91 2.95
C GLY A 140 5.36 -8.30 2.22
N TYR A 141 4.46 -7.67 2.99
CA TYR A 141 3.61 -6.63 2.40
C TYR A 141 4.49 -5.44 2.00
N ALA A 142 4.30 -4.88 0.81
CA ALA A 142 5.07 -3.72 0.37
C ALA A 142 4.80 -2.49 1.25
N VAL A 143 3.52 -2.22 1.51
CA VAL A 143 3.06 -1.07 2.30
C VAL A 143 2.06 -1.51 3.37
N LEU A 144 2.26 -1.01 4.60
CA LEU A 144 1.25 -1.03 5.66
C LEU A 144 0.93 0.41 6.07
N ALA A 145 -0.31 0.85 5.79
CA ALA A 145 -0.88 2.05 6.39
C ALA A 145 -1.65 1.66 7.66
N ALA A 146 -1.02 1.81 8.82
CA ALA A 146 -1.52 1.43 10.13
C ALA A 146 -1.93 2.65 10.98
N GLY A 147 -2.36 2.42 12.22
CA GLY A 147 -2.60 3.47 13.20
C GLY A 147 -3.94 4.20 13.00
N TRP A 148 -3.89 5.51 12.87
CA TRP A 148 -5.02 6.38 12.58
C TRP A 148 -4.63 7.35 11.47
N LEU A 149 -4.35 6.78 10.29
CA LEU A 149 -3.86 7.53 9.15
C LEU A 149 -4.92 7.71 8.06
N TYR A 150 -4.86 8.85 7.38
CA TYR A 150 -5.52 9.07 6.08
C TYR A 150 -4.46 9.50 5.07
N GLY A 151 -4.66 9.13 3.80
CA GLY A 151 -3.66 9.44 2.79
C GLY A 151 -3.92 8.76 1.47
N VAL A 152 -2.95 8.89 0.57
CA VAL A 152 -3.03 8.40 -0.80
C VAL A 152 -1.81 7.53 -1.10
N ILE A 153 -2.05 6.38 -1.73
CA ILE A 153 -1.03 5.52 -2.34
C ILE A 153 -1.36 5.51 -3.83
N ASP A 154 -0.57 6.20 -4.63
CA ASP A 154 -0.90 6.42 -6.04
C ASP A 154 0.26 6.30 -7.02
N HIS A 155 -0.05 5.98 -8.27
CA HIS A 155 0.94 5.98 -9.35
C HIS A 155 2.18 5.11 -9.06
N CYS A 156 1.99 3.98 -8.35
CA CYS A 156 3.04 3.03 -8.02
C CYS A 156 2.94 1.72 -8.82
N VAL A 157 4.08 1.05 -8.94
CA VAL A 157 4.20 -0.31 -9.49
C VAL A 157 4.51 -1.29 -8.36
N PHE A 158 3.72 -2.35 -8.23
CA PHE A 158 3.93 -3.42 -7.26
C PHE A 158 4.20 -4.74 -7.98
N ASP A 159 5.46 -5.14 -8.06
CA ASP A 159 5.87 -6.43 -8.62
C ASP A 159 6.01 -7.44 -7.48
N ILE A 160 4.98 -8.24 -7.25
CA ILE A 160 4.83 -9.00 -6.01
C ILE A 160 5.26 -10.45 -6.24
N ARG A 161 6.22 -10.92 -5.44
CA ARG A 161 6.68 -12.31 -5.48
C ARG A 161 5.69 -13.32 -4.89
N ASP A 162 6.01 -14.61 -5.01
CA ASP A 162 5.25 -15.68 -4.38
C ASP A 162 5.17 -15.49 -2.85
N ALA A 163 3.97 -15.75 -2.31
CA ALA A 163 3.60 -15.49 -0.92
C ALA A 163 3.76 -14.03 -0.45
N GLY A 164 3.91 -13.08 -1.37
CA GLY A 164 4.00 -11.64 -1.13
C GLY A 164 2.65 -10.94 -0.89
N GLY A 165 2.67 -9.63 -0.64
CA GLY A 165 1.48 -8.76 -0.69
C GLY A 165 1.83 -7.31 -1.02
N ALA A 166 0.87 -6.53 -1.53
CA ALA A 166 1.12 -5.11 -1.81
C ALA A 166 0.75 -4.23 -0.62
N ILE A 167 -0.53 -3.94 -0.42
CA ILE A 167 -0.98 -2.91 0.54
C ILE A 167 -1.89 -3.53 1.59
N ASN A 168 -1.68 -3.15 2.85
CA ASN A 168 -2.63 -3.36 3.94
C ASN A 168 -3.00 -2.04 4.61
N VAL A 169 -4.27 -1.91 4.99
CA VAL A 169 -4.80 -0.74 5.72
C VAL A 169 -5.39 -1.16 7.06
N TRP A 170 -4.79 -0.68 8.15
CA TRP A 170 -5.14 -1.00 9.54
C TRP A 170 -5.43 0.29 10.33
N HIS A 171 -6.67 0.53 10.73
CA HIS A 171 -7.00 1.69 11.57
C HIS A 171 -6.99 1.32 13.06
N SER A 172 -5.90 0.67 13.48
CA SER A 172 -5.79 -0.01 14.77
C SER A 172 -5.88 0.93 15.98
N THR A 173 -5.48 2.19 15.82
CA THR A 173 -5.44 3.20 16.90
C THR A 173 -6.48 4.32 16.77
N TRP A 174 -7.40 4.19 15.80
CA TRP A 174 -8.46 5.19 15.57
C TRP A 174 -9.18 5.57 16.85
N GLY A 175 -9.39 6.87 17.08
CA GLY A 175 -10.11 7.38 18.24
C GLY A 175 -9.40 7.09 19.57
N ASN A 176 -8.08 6.91 19.53
CA ASN A 176 -7.24 6.47 20.66
C ASN A 176 -7.71 5.14 21.26
N GLN A 177 -8.34 4.28 20.46
CA GLN A 177 -8.72 2.93 20.85
C GLN A 177 -7.68 1.92 20.35
N VAL A 178 -7.89 0.64 20.62
CA VAL A 178 -7.03 -0.43 20.12
C VAL A 178 -7.81 -1.34 19.17
N GLN A 179 -7.10 -2.18 18.43
CA GLN A 179 -7.67 -3.33 17.70
C GLN A 179 -8.79 -2.99 16.68
N GLY A 180 -8.89 -1.73 16.24
CA GLY A 180 -9.94 -1.25 15.35
C GLY A 180 -11.28 -0.93 16.01
N TRP A 181 -11.36 -0.96 17.35
CA TRP A 181 -12.61 -0.66 18.07
C TRP A 181 -13.12 0.76 17.84
N GLY A 182 -12.23 1.75 17.82
CA GLY A 182 -12.62 3.15 17.59
C GLY A 182 -13.15 3.38 16.19
N SER A 183 -12.53 2.78 15.16
CA SER A 183 -13.04 2.85 13.80
C SER A 183 -14.44 2.22 13.69
N TRP A 184 -14.71 1.12 14.41
CA TRP A 184 -16.04 0.51 14.44
C TRP A 184 -17.09 1.27 15.25
N ALA A 185 -16.68 2.12 16.19
CA ALA A 185 -17.57 2.95 16.99
C ALA A 185 -18.10 4.18 16.21
N GLU A 186 -17.52 4.49 15.05
CA GLU A 186 -17.91 5.64 14.23
C GLU A 186 -18.67 5.25 12.93
N PRO A 187 -19.37 6.21 12.30
CA PRO A 187 -19.98 6.01 10.98
C PRO A 187 -19.02 5.48 9.92
N ALA A 188 -19.53 4.88 8.85
CA ALA A 188 -18.71 4.28 7.79
C ALA A 188 -17.95 5.33 6.95
N TYR A 189 -18.38 6.60 6.97
CA TYR A 189 -17.75 7.73 6.28
C TYR A 189 -17.58 7.58 4.76
N PHE A 190 -18.31 6.68 4.09
CA PHE A 190 -18.26 6.57 2.63
C PHE A 190 -18.34 7.94 1.95
N GLY A 191 -17.47 8.18 0.95
CA GLY A 191 -17.33 9.44 0.24
C GLY A 191 -16.58 10.56 0.99
N SER A 192 -15.93 10.28 2.12
CA SER A 192 -15.13 11.25 2.89
C SER A 192 -13.62 10.96 2.81
N GLU A 193 -12.82 11.92 3.23
CA GLU A 193 -11.36 11.87 3.40
C GLU A 193 -10.85 10.82 4.41
N LYS A 194 -11.74 10.22 5.20
CA LYS A 194 -11.45 9.33 6.33
C LYS A 194 -11.00 7.90 5.94
N PHE A 195 -10.32 7.80 4.79
CA PHE A 195 -9.90 6.58 4.14
C PHE A 195 -8.44 6.68 3.71
N VAL A 196 -7.80 5.52 3.51
CA VAL A 196 -6.62 5.43 2.67
C VAL A 196 -7.08 5.22 1.23
N PHE A 197 -6.73 6.13 0.34
CA PHE A 197 -7.00 6.04 -1.09
C PHE A 197 -5.86 5.30 -1.78
N VAL A 198 -6.19 4.21 -2.46
CA VAL A 198 -5.26 3.42 -3.28
C VAL A 198 -5.73 3.58 -4.71
N GLU A 199 -5.00 4.39 -5.49
CA GLU A 199 -5.45 4.81 -6.81
C GLU A 199 -4.38 4.87 -7.89
N ASP A 200 -4.75 4.58 -9.13
CA ASP A 200 -3.83 4.66 -10.28
C ASP A 200 -2.54 3.85 -10.06
N ASN A 201 -2.64 2.66 -9.47
CA ASN A 201 -1.51 1.75 -9.27
C ASN A 201 -1.64 0.51 -10.15
N ILE A 202 -0.51 -0.14 -10.43
CA ILE A 202 -0.47 -1.49 -11.00
C ILE A 202 0.12 -2.48 -10.01
N ALA A 203 -0.50 -3.64 -9.85
CA ALA A 203 0.12 -4.79 -9.19
C ALA A 203 0.22 -5.99 -10.12
N ASN A 204 1.40 -6.59 -10.13
CA ASN A 204 1.74 -7.78 -10.88
C ASN A 204 2.04 -8.91 -9.91
N ASN A 205 1.21 -9.95 -9.88
CA ASN A 205 1.52 -11.16 -9.15
C ASN A 205 2.50 -12.02 -9.95
N LEU A 206 3.77 -12.04 -9.53
CA LEU A 206 4.85 -12.84 -10.11
C LEU A 206 4.98 -14.23 -9.49
N GLY A 207 4.19 -14.55 -8.45
CA GLY A 207 4.18 -15.83 -7.73
C GLY A 207 3.45 -16.95 -8.45
N PHE A 208 3.36 -18.15 -7.85
CA PHE A 208 2.74 -19.33 -8.47
C PHE A 208 1.49 -19.85 -7.72
N ARG A 209 1.28 -19.45 -6.45
CA ARG A 209 0.17 -19.92 -5.60
C ARG A 209 -0.97 -18.89 -5.46
N PRO A 210 -2.22 -19.31 -5.20
CA PRO A 210 -3.40 -18.57 -5.64
C PRO A 210 -3.61 -17.27 -4.88
N GLY A 211 -3.64 -16.17 -5.63
CA GLY A 211 -4.14 -14.86 -5.24
C GLY A 211 -3.19 -14.07 -4.33
N ILE A 212 -2.67 -12.95 -4.84
CA ILE A 212 -2.06 -11.93 -3.99
C ILE A 212 -3.11 -10.88 -3.65
N ALA A 213 -3.12 -10.45 -2.39
CA ALA A 213 -3.86 -9.28 -1.96
C ALA A 213 -3.15 -8.03 -2.49
N PHE A 214 -3.72 -7.39 -3.51
CA PHE A 214 -3.25 -6.07 -3.94
C PHE A 214 -3.53 -5.07 -2.81
N CYS A 215 -4.79 -4.96 -2.39
CA CYS A 215 -5.16 -4.21 -1.20
C CYS A 215 -5.99 -5.08 -0.25
N GLY A 216 -5.57 -5.12 1.00
CA GLY A 216 -6.27 -5.78 2.09
C GLY A 216 -6.49 -4.82 3.26
N GLY A 217 -7.09 -5.35 4.32
CA GLY A 217 -7.26 -4.58 5.54
C GLY A 217 -7.88 -5.40 6.65
N THR A 218 -7.55 -5.03 7.88
CA THR A 218 -8.14 -5.52 9.14
C THR A 218 -7.99 -4.39 10.17
N PHE A 219 -8.16 -4.65 11.46
CA PHE A 219 -8.08 -3.66 12.53
C PHE A 219 -8.95 -2.42 12.26
N GLY A 220 -10.19 -2.63 11.79
CA GLY A 220 -11.10 -1.53 11.46
C GLY A 220 -10.66 -0.66 10.28
N GLY A 221 -9.76 -1.15 9.42
CA GLY A 221 -9.27 -0.45 8.25
C GLY A 221 -10.37 0.11 7.34
N ARG A 222 -10.05 1.21 6.67
CA ARG A 222 -10.92 1.91 5.73
C ARG A 222 -10.13 2.26 4.48
N TYR A 223 -10.47 1.71 3.33
CA TYR A 223 -9.78 2.05 2.09
C TYR A 223 -10.71 2.29 0.90
N VAL A 224 -10.28 3.16 0.01
CA VAL A 224 -10.84 3.31 -1.34
C VAL A 224 -9.83 2.70 -2.29
N PHE A 225 -10.25 1.75 -3.12
CA PHE A 225 -9.42 1.10 -4.13
C PHE A 225 -10.03 1.39 -5.50
N ARG A 226 -9.45 2.35 -6.23
CA ARG A 226 -10.03 2.84 -7.47
C ARG A 226 -9.01 3.05 -8.58
N TYR A 227 -9.41 2.90 -9.83
CA TYR A 227 -8.52 3.21 -10.96
C TYR A 227 -7.21 2.39 -10.92
N ASN A 228 -7.21 1.17 -10.38
CA ASN A 228 -6.02 0.33 -10.33
C ASN A 228 -6.07 -0.80 -11.36
N ILE A 229 -4.90 -1.31 -11.73
CA ILE A 229 -4.72 -2.49 -12.55
C ILE A 229 -4.18 -3.64 -11.71
N SER A 230 -4.90 -4.76 -11.64
CA SER A 230 -4.53 -5.94 -10.86
C SER A 230 -4.30 -7.13 -11.77
N ASN A 231 -3.04 -7.51 -11.99
CA ASN A 231 -2.66 -8.68 -12.78
C ASN A 231 -2.43 -9.88 -11.85
N ASP A 232 -3.28 -10.90 -12.02
CA ASP A 232 -3.29 -12.13 -11.24
C ASP A 232 -3.42 -11.89 -9.71
N GLY A 233 -4.11 -10.83 -9.31
CA GLY A 233 -4.37 -10.45 -7.92
C GLY A 233 -5.80 -9.99 -7.68
N THR A 234 -6.15 -9.81 -6.40
CA THR A 234 -7.48 -9.32 -5.97
C THR A 234 -7.34 -8.45 -4.72
N THR A 235 -8.41 -7.75 -4.33
CA THR A 235 -8.53 -7.20 -2.97
C THR A 235 -8.91 -8.30 -1.98
N TRP A 236 -8.33 -8.24 -0.78
CA TRP A 236 -8.54 -9.24 0.27
C TRP A 236 -8.78 -8.60 1.65
N PRO A 237 -9.97 -8.03 1.89
CA PRO A 237 -10.31 -7.56 3.22
C PRO A 237 -10.53 -8.75 4.17
N HIS A 238 -9.99 -8.63 5.37
CA HIS A 238 -10.11 -9.61 6.44
C HIS A 238 -11.25 -9.23 7.38
N GLY A 239 -11.89 -10.23 7.99
CA GLY A 239 -12.95 -10.05 8.96
C GLY A 239 -12.50 -10.27 10.41
N THR A 240 -13.48 -10.34 11.30
CA THR A 240 -13.22 -10.56 12.75
C THR A 240 -12.96 -12.04 13.07
N GLU A 241 -13.14 -12.94 12.10
CA GLU A 241 -12.83 -14.37 12.22
C GLU A 241 -11.34 -14.66 12.44
N ASP A 242 -10.46 -13.70 12.12
CA ASP A 242 -9.02 -13.93 12.17
C ASP A 242 -8.41 -13.74 13.57
N ALA A 243 -9.04 -12.97 14.49
CA ALA A 243 -8.69 -12.92 15.92
C ALA A 243 -9.66 -12.02 16.75
N ILE A 244 -9.21 -11.60 17.93
CA ILE A 244 -9.89 -10.63 18.82
C ILE A 244 -9.99 -9.20 18.24
N TYR A 245 -9.28 -8.91 17.15
CA TYR A 245 -9.32 -7.60 16.50
C TYR A 245 -10.48 -7.49 15.52
N ARG A 246 -10.93 -6.26 15.30
CA ARG A 246 -12.00 -5.99 14.36
C ARG A 246 -11.52 -6.22 12.93
N GLY A 247 -12.35 -6.86 12.10
CA GLY A 247 -12.16 -6.89 10.65
C GLY A 247 -12.22 -5.49 10.03
N ILE A 248 -12.13 -5.44 8.70
CA ILE A 248 -12.28 -4.19 7.96
C ILE A 248 -13.57 -3.46 8.34
N ARG A 249 -13.55 -2.12 8.35
CA ARG A 249 -14.73 -1.31 8.68
C ARG A 249 -15.54 -0.91 7.44
N ALA A 250 -14.85 -0.46 6.39
CA ALA A 250 -15.44 0.01 5.16
C ALA A 250 -14.46 -0.12 3.98
N ALA A 251 -14.94 -0.49 2.79
CA ALA A 251 -14.14 -0.40 1.57
C ALA A 251 -14.99 0.11 0.40
N GLU A 252 -14.43 0.98 -0.42
CA GLU A 252 -14.97 1.35 -1.74
C GLU A 252 -14.05 0.77 -2.81
N ILE A 253 -14.58 0.03 -3.77
CA ILE A 253 -13.80 -0.68 -4.79
C ILE A 253 -14.46 -0.46 -6.14
N TYR A 254 -13.91 0.44 -6.95
CA TYR A 254 -14.54 0.80 -8.22
C TYR A 254 -13.60 1.26 -9.32
N ASN A 255 -14.04 1.17 -10.59
CA ASN A 255 -13.25 1.58 -11.76
C ASN A 255 -11.85 0.92 -11.82
N ASN A 256 -11.71 -0.31 -11.35
CA ASN A 256 -10.46 -1.07 -11.46
C ASN A 256 -10.53 -2.06 -12.63
N ALA A 257 -9.36 -2.40 -13.17
CA ALA A 257 -9.20 -3.47 -14.15
C ALA A 257 -8.47 -4.66 -13.51
N TYR A 258 -9.18 -5.78 -13.36
CA TYR A 258 -8.62 -7.04 -12.91
C TYR A 258 -8.40 -7.97 -14.10
N PHE A 259 -7.19 -8.50 -14.21
CA PHE A 259 -6.81 -9.46 -15.22
C PHE A 259 -6.37 -10.75 -14.53
N SER A 260 -7.00 -11.86 -14.89
CA SER A 260 -6.63 -13.20 -14.42
C SER A 260 -6.21 -14.05 -15.61
N SER A 261 -4.92 -14.31 -15.73
CA SER A 261 -4.38 -15.27 -16.69
C SER A 261 -4.39 -16.71 -16.16
N ARG A 262 -4.77 -16.89 -14.88
CA ARG A 262 -4.63 -18.16 -14.14
C ARG A 262 -5.97 -18.71 -13.69
N THR A 263 -6.12 -20.01 -13.78
CA THR A 263 -7.24 -20.73 -13.16
C THR A 263 -7.17 -20.56 -11.63
N LEU A 264 -8.31 -20.26 -10.99
CA LEU A 264 -8.53 -20.26 -9.53
C LEU A 264 -8.27 -18.96 -8.74
N ILE A 265 -8.19 -17.79 -9.38
CA ILE A 265 -8.15 -16.52 -8.64
C ILE A 265 -9.57 -16.13 -8.19
N LYS A 266 -9.72 -15.68 -6.94
CA LYS A 266 -11.00 -15.13 -6.46
C LYS A 266 -11.19 -13.70 -6.98
N GLY A 267 -12.40 -13.36 -7.44
CA GLY A 267 -12.71 -12.01 -7.93
C GLY A 267 -12.79 -10.93 -6.83
N GLY A 268 -12.71 -11.36 -5.57
CA GLY A 268 -12.83 -10.53 -4.38
C GLY A 268 -13.48 -11.31 -3.25
N GLU A 269 -13.36 -10.79 -2.04
CA GLU A 269 -14.06 -11.32 -0.87
C GLU A 269 -14.56 -10.16 -0.01
N CYS A 270 -15.67 -10.37 0.69
CA CYS A 270 -16.14 -9.49 1.76
C CYS A 270 -16.19 -10.28 3.06
N ARG A 271 -15.13 -10.20 3.87
CA ARG A 271 -15.02 -10.95 5.12
C ARG A 271 -15.39 -10.14 6.36
N GLY A 272 -15.52 -8.82 6.25
CA GLY A 272 -15.94 -7.96 7.34
C GLY A 272 -16.41 -6.60 6.85
N GLY A 273 -17.04 -5.82 7.73
CA GLY A 273 -17.45 -4.45 7.42
C GLY A 273 -18.50 -4.34 6.33
N THR A 274 -18.46 -3.23 5.60
CA THR A 274 -19.32 -2.96 4.44
C THR A 274 -18.45 -2.62 3.24
N MET A 275 -18.75 -3.20 2.08
CA MET A 275 -18.04 -2.95 0.83
C MET A 275 -18.99 -2.37 -0.22
N LEU A 276 -18.59 -1.27 -0.85
CA LEU A 276 -19.21 -0.75 -2.06
C LEU A 276 -18.34 -1.19 -3.24
N LEU A 277 -18.86 -2.07 -4.10
CA LEU A 277 -18.12 -2.63 -5.22
C LEU A 277 -18.92 -2.43 -6.52
N HIS A 278 -18.40 -1.64 -7.46
CA HIS A 278 -19.08 -1.32 -8.72
C HIS A 278 -18.09 -0.91 -9.82
N ASP A 279 -18.51 -0.95 -11.08
CA ASP A 279 -17.73 -0.47 -12.24
C ASP A 279 -16.30 -1.05 -12.38
N ASN A 280 -16.06 -2.23 -11.82
CA ASN A 280 -14.82 -2.97 -12.02
C ASN A 280 -14.94 -3.88 -13.25
N THR A 281 -13.86 -3.96 -14.02
CA THR A 281 -13.77 -4.90 -15.16
C THR A 281 -12.94 -6.10 -14.74
N TYR A 282 -13.47 -7.31 -14.95
CA TYR A 282 -12.78 -8.57 -14.71
C TYR A 282 -12.59 -9.31 -16.03
N THR A 283 -11.34 -9.58 -16.38
CA THR A 283 -10.98 -10.30 -17.62
C THR A 283 -10.25 -11.59 -17.27
N GLY A 284 -10.62 -12.69 -17.92
CA GLY A 284 -10.00 -14.00 -17.72
C GLY A 284 -10.78 -14.93 -16.78
N GLN A 285 -10.11 -15.88 -16.13
CA GLN A 285 -10.77 -16.93 -15.34
C GLN A 285 -10.72 -16.66 -13.84
N TYR A 286 -11.88 -16.65 -13.18
CA TYR A 286 -12.03 -16.50 -11.74
C TYR A 286 -12.77 -17.70 -11.14
N SER A 287 -12.60 -17.95 -9.84
CA SER A 287 -13.28 -19.02 -9.10
C SER A 287 -13.73 -18.52 -7.72
N GLY A 288 -14.82 -19.05 -7.16
CA GLY A 288 -15.22 -18.81 -5.76
C GLY A 288 -16.48 -17.95 -5.58
N SER A 289 -16.73 -17.54 -4.34
CA SER A 289 -18.04 -17.08 -3.81
C SER A 289 -18.50 -15.68 -4.22
N MET A 290 -17.63 -14.85 -4.79
CA MET A 290 -18.04 -13.63 -5.49
C MET A 290 -17.81 -13.84 -6.98
N GLU A 291 -18.83 -14.34 -7.68
CA GLU A 291 -18.90 -14.15 -9.12
C GLU A 291 -19.40 -12.72 -9.36
N PRO A 292 -18.65 -11.87 -10.09
CA PRO A 292 -19.16 -10.57 -10.50
C PRO A 292 -20.33 -10.81 -11.45
N ILE A 293 -21.57 -10.77 -10.93
CA ILE A 293 -22.76 -10.74 -11.77
C ILE A 293 -22.90 -9.29 -12.24
N PRO A 294 -22.88 -9.01 -13.55
CA PRO A 294 -23.15 -7.66 -14.04
C PRO A 294 -24.57 -7.25 -13.65
N ILE A 295 -24.72 -6.46 -12.60
CA ILE A 295 -25.98 -5.78 -12.32
C ILE A 295 -26.05 -4.63 -13.31
N ARG A 296 -26.76 -4.84 -14.43
CA ARG A 296 -27.27 -3.68 -15.18
C ARG A 296 -28.17 -2.93 -14.22
N LEU A 297 -27.80 -1.70 -13.89
CA LEU A 297 -28.72 -0.74 -13.31
C LEU A 297 -29.94 -0.68 -14.23
N PHE A 298 -31.06 -1.28 -13.80
CA PHE A 298 -32.37 -0.83 -14.24
C PHE A 298 -32.53 0.58 -13.65
N GLN A 299 -31.94 1.57 -14.32
CA GLN A 299 -32.51 2.91 -14.23
C GLN A 299 -33.90 2.73 -14.84
N SER A 300 -34.93 2.76 -13.99
CA SER A 300 -36.30 2.88 -14.48
C SER A 300 -36.26 4.03 -15.49
N ALA A 301 -36.61 3.75 -16.74
CA ALA A 301 -36.90 4.80 -17.68
C ALA A 301 -37.92 5.70 -16.98
N GLY A 302 -37.48 6.88 -16.56
CA GLY A 302 -38.36 7.95 -16.13
C GLY A 302 -39.13 8.34 -17.38
N GLY A 303 -40.22 7.64 -17.61
CA GLY A 303 -41.14 7.88 -18.70
C GLY A 303 -42.08 9.01 -18.33
N ALA A 304 -42.15 9.96 -19.28
CA ALA A 304 -43.11 11.06 -19.44
C ALA A 304 -43.05 12.21 -18.44
#